data_AF-A0A535CXL7-F1
#
_entry.id   AF-A0A535CXL7-F1
#
_cell.length_a   1.000
_cell.length_b   1.000
_cell.length_c   1.000
_cell.angle_alpha   90.00
_cell.angle_beta   90.00
_cell.angle_gamma   90.00
#
_symmetry.space_group_name_H-M   'P 1'
#
loop_
_entity.id
_entity.type
_entity.pdbx_description
1 polymer ?
#
loop_
_entity_poly.entity_id
_entity_poly.type
_entity_poly.pdbx_seq_one_letter_code
_entity_poly.pdbx_strand_id
1 'polypeptide(L)'
;MRRCPCWSRVRRLASAPSSRAASDRLDELAKESTAAGSGTMTALAADLETPEGRATVSSLLTSNGPWVLVNNAGFGTRGRAADLDAGRERAEVQLNVVALQELTLAALPALAKAGDGGVINVASTAAFQPLPYMATYGATKAFVLHFTEGLAEEMRGTGVRVMALCPGPTQSEFGEVAGVNDYMQMMRGGMSAAKCVNIALNAFDRRHAICITGKPNALLALGPRFAPRALTRRISGAIFYPRNG
;
A
#
# COMPACT_ATOMS: atom_id res chain seq x y z
N MET A 1 0.07 -14.74 -24.21
CA MET A 1 0.85 -13.76 -23.42
C MET A 1 2.03 -14.49 -22.80
N ARG A 2 3.23 -14.36 -23.38
CA ARG A 2 4.45 -14.96 -22.80
C ARG A 2 4.88 -14.04 -21.64
N ARG A 3 4.79 -14.52 -20.39
CA ARG A 3 5.34 -13.80 -19.23
C ARG A 3 6.85 -13.65 -19.44
N CYS A 4 7.40 -12.46 -19.23
CA CYS A 4 8.83 -12.21 -19.34
C CYS A 4 9.62 -13.22 -18.47
N PRO A 5 10.75 -13.78 -18.97
CA PRO A 5 11.58 -14.74 -18.23
C PRO A 5 12.05 -14.24 -16.84
N CYS A 6 12.02 -12.94 -16.59
CA CYS A 6 12.45 -12.31 -15.33
C CYS A 6 11.64 -12.72 -14.08
N TRP A 7 10.37 -13.14 -14.24
CA TRP A 7 9.53 -13.55 -13.11
C TRP A 7 9.93 -14.88 -12.47
N SER A 8 10.80 -15.67 -13.13
CA SER A 8 11.21 -17.00 -12.66
C SER A 8 12.22 -16.99 -11.49
N ARG A 9 12.83 -15.83 -11.18
CA ARG A 9 13.75 -15.65 -10.04
C ARG A 9 13.33 -14.49 -9.13
N VAL A 10 12.05 -14.41 -8.78
CA VAL A 10 11.58 -13.38 -7.85
C VAL A 10 11.80 -13.87 -6.43
N ARG A 11 12.80 -13.30 -5.75
CA ARG A 11 12.90 -13.41 -4.29
C ARG A 11 11.82 -12.53 -3.67
N ARG A 12 10.75 -13.13 -3.15
CA ARG A 12 9.68 -12.41 -2.45
C ARG A 12 10.03 -12.34 -0.98
N LEU A 13 10.03 -11.12 -0.46
CA LEU A 13 10.16 -10.81 0.95
C LEU A 13 8.81 -10.31 1.45
N ALA A 14 8.33 -10.94 2.50
CA ALA A 14 7.17 -10.48 3.25
C ALA A 14 7.64 -10.20 4.67
N SER A 15 7.27 -9.03 5.18
CA SER A 15 7.52 -8.60 6.56
C SER A 15 6.22 -8.43 7.31
N ALA A 16 6.23 -8.85 8.56
CA ALA A 16 5.12 -8.79 9.49
C ALA A 16 5.68 -8.46 10.89
N PRO A 17 4.83 -8.02 11.84
CA PRO A 17 5.24 -7.70 13.20
C PRO A 17 6.11 -8.81 13.80
N SER A 18 7.01 -8.46 14.72
CA SER A 18 7.96 -9.39 15.35
C SER A 18 7.31 -10.44 16.28
N SER A 19 5.97 -10.52 16.31
CA SER A 19 5.27 -11.53 17.10
C SER A 19 5.46 -12.93 16.50
N ARG A 20 5.50 -13.95 17.37
CA ARG A 20 5.67 -15.35 16.92
C ARG A 20 4.59 -15.77 15.93
N ALA A 21 3.32 -15.44 16.19
CA ALA A 21 2.22 -15.76 15.29
C ALA A 21 2.36 -15.12 13.90
N ALA A 22 2.90 -13.89 13.81
CA ALA A 22 3.15 -13.24 12.53
C ALA A 22 4.34 -13.88 11.79
N SER A 23 5.39 -14.30 12.50
CA SER A 23 6.51 -15.05 11.93
C SER A 23 6.07 -16.41 11.38
N ASP A 24 5.25 -17.15 12.13
CA ASP A 24 4.73 -18.46 11.72
C ASP A 24 3.88 -18.32 10.45
N ARG A 25 3.05 -17.26 10.39
CA ARG A 25 2.23 -16.97 9.21
C ARG A 25 3.06 -16.64 7.97
N LEU A 26 4.17 -15.91 8.13
CA LEU A 26 5.10 -15.61 7.04
C LEU A 26 5.76 -16.88 6.51
N ASP A 27 6.16 -17.79 7.40
CA ASP A 27 6.77 -19.06 7.03
C ASP A 27 5.79 -19.98 6.30
N GLU A 28 4.53 -20.02 6.73
CA GLU A 28 3.46 -20.72 6.00
C GLU A 28 3.28 -20.17 4.59
N LEU A 29 3.13 -18.85 4.45
CA LEU A 29 2.95 -18.21 3.13
C LEU A 29 4.16 -18.43 2.21
N ALA A 30 5.37 -18.43 2.78
CA ALA A 30 6.59 -18.75 2.05
C ALA A 30 6.59 -20.19 1.54
N LYS A 31 6.15 -21.15 2.37
CA LYS A 31 6.01 -22.57 1.97
C LYS A 31 4.96 -22.75 0.89
N GLU A 32 3.77 -22.19 1.06
CA GLU A 32 2.66 -22.27 0.08
C GLU A 32 3.07 -21.71 -1.28
N SER A 33 3.72 -20.56 -1.28
CA SER A 33 4.14 -19.89 -2.51
C SER A 33 5.31 -20.61 -3.21
N THR A 34 6.23 -21.18 -2.43
CA THR A 34 7.32 -22.01 -2.96
C THR A 34 6.74 -23.28 -3.59
N ALA A 35 5.78 -23.94 -2.94
CA ALA A 35 5.08 -25.11 -3.46
C ALA A 35 4.28 -24.80 -4.74
N ALA A 36 3.76 -23.58 -4.88
CA ALA A 36 3.08 -23.10 -6.08
C ALA A 36 4.03 -22.77 -7.26
N GLY A 37 5.35 -23.02 -7.13
CA GLY A 37 6.32 -22.83 -8.21
C GLY A 37 6.77 -21.37 -8.44
N SER A 38 6.59 -20.50 -7.44
CA SER A 38 6.86 -19.04 -7.56
C SER A 38 8.34 -18.64 -7.37
N GLY A 39 9.27 -19.62 -7.33
CA GLY A 39 10.68 -19.40 -7.00
C GLY A 39 10.96 -19.47 -5.49
N THR A 40 12.16 -19.08 -5.08
CA THR A 40 12.58 -19.08 -3.67
C THR A 40 11.95 -17.91 -2.91
N MET A 41 11.19 -18.19 -1.85
CA MET A 41 10.72 -17.18 -0.91
C MET A 41 11.59 -17.11 0.34
N THR A 42 11.74 -15.91 0.89
CA THR A 42 12.45 -15.69 2.15
C THR A 42 11.54 -14.84 3.03
N ALA A 43 11.10 -15.40 4.15
CA ALA A 43 10.39 -14.65 5.18
C ALA A 43 11.39 -13.79 5.97
N LEU A 44 10.98 -12.57 6.32
CA LEU A 44 11.73 -11.70 7.21
C LEU A 44 10.76 -11.09 8.23
N ALA A 45 10.79 -11.60 9.46
CA ALA A 45 10.04 -10.97 10.54
C ALA A 45 10.68 -9.62 10.89
N ALA A 46 9.93 -8.53 10.74
CA ALA A 46 10.39 -7.18 11.03
C ALA A 46 9.17 -6.29 11.31
N ASP A 47 9.16 -5.66 12.48
CA ASP A 47 8.13 -4.70 12.83
C ASP A 47 8.43 -3.33 12.19
N LEU A 48 7.65 -2.97 11.18
CA LEU A 48 7.86 -1.72 10.45
C LEU A 48 7.39 -0.48 11.22
N GLU A 49 6.66 -0.65 12.32
CA GLU A 49 6.31 0.46 13.22
C GLU A 49 7.54 0.94 14.02
N THR A 50 8.57 0.10 14.17
CA THR A 50 9.78 0.44 14.92
C THR A 50 10.97 0.85 14.03
N PRO A 51 11.84 1.75 14.49
CA PRO A 51 13.07 2.09 13.77
C PRO A 51 13.96 0.87 13.47
N GLU A 52 14.04 -0.09 14.40
CA GLU A 52 14.90 -1.26 14.27
C GLU A 52 14.41 -2.22 13.18
N GLY A 53 13.10 -2.44 13.09
CA GLY A 53 12.53 -3.26 12.02
C GLY A 53 12.69 -2.61 10.66
N ARG A 54 12.49 -1.29 10.57
CA ARG A 54 12.75 -0.54 9.32
C ARG A 54 14.21 -0.55 8.91
N ALA A 55 15.14 -0.41 9.85
CA ALA A 55 16.58 -0.49 9.59
C ALA A 55 16.98 -1.88 9.08
N THR A 56 16.40 -2.93 9.66
CA THR A 56 16.62 -4.33 9.23
C THR A 56 16.22 -4.53 7.77
N VAL A 57 15.02 -4.09 7.39
CA VAL A 57 14.54 -4.22 6.00
C VAL A 57 15.34 -3.30 5.07
N SER A 58 15.65 -2.08 5.47
CA SER A 58 16.44 -1.12 4.66
C SER A 58 17.83 -1.67 4.31
N SER A 59 18.52 -2.28 5.29
CA SER A 59 19.83 -2.91 5.07
C SER A 59 19.77 -4.06 4.05
N LEU A 60 18.68 -4.82 4.05
CA LEU A 60 18.45 -5.85 3.05
C LEU A 60 18.22 -5.26 1.66
N LEU A 61 17.42 -4.18 1.56
CA LEU A 61 17.13 -3.50 0.30
C LEU A 61 18.40 -2.92 -0.34
N THR A 62 19.32 -2.38 0.47
CA THR A 62 20.57 -1.80 -0.03
C THR A 62 21.61 -2.85 -0.44
N SER A 63 21.63 -4.01 0.23
CA SER A 63 22.66 -5.03 0.01
C SER A 63 22.28 -6.07 -1.03
N ASN A 64 21.00 -6.50 -1.04
CA ASN A 64 20.49 -7.53 -1.93
C ASN A 64 18.97 -7.34 -2.14
N GLY A 65 18.61 -6.13 -2.57
CA GLY A 65 17.22 -5.72 -2.75
C GLY A 65 16.52 -6.47 -3.89
N PRO A 66 15.17 -6.55 -3.84
CA PRO A 66 14.39 -7.18 -4.90
C PRO A 66 14.36 -6.31 -6.16
N TRP A 67 14.05 -6.93 -7.30
CA TRP A 67 13.78 -6.21 -8.55
C TRP A 67 12.53 -5.32 -8.45
N VAL A 68 11.55 -5.70 -7.64
CA VAL A 68 10.38 -4.87 -7.32
C VAL A 68 10.16 -4.83 -5.82
N LEU A 69 10.10 -3.63 -5.25
CA LEU A 69 9.62 -3.39 -3.90
C LEU A 69 8.12 -3.10 -3.93
N VAL A 70 7.34 -3.76 -3.08
CA VAL A 70 5.91 -3.45 -2.88
C VAL A 70 5.70 -3.00 -1.44
N ASN A 71 5.54 -1.70 -1.23
CA ASN A 71 5.17 -1.14 0.07
C ASN A 71 3.65 -1.28 0.27
N ASN A 72 3.24 -2.43 0.79
CA ASN A 72 1.84 -2.77 1.04
C ASN A 72 1.40 -2.59 2.49
N ALA A 73 2.32 -2.73 3.45
CA ALA A 73 2.00 -2.68 4.87
C ALA A 73 1.33 -1.34 5.23
N GLY A 74 0.25 -1.43 6.01
CA GLY A 74 -0.50 -0.27 6.46
C GLY A 74 -1.85 -0.64 7.04
N PHE A 75 -2.40 0.25 7.86
CA PHE A 75 -3.75 0.14 8.39
C PHE A 75 -4.43 1.51 8.40
N GLY A 76 -5.70 1.54 8.82
CA GLY A 76 -6.44 2.78 9.05
C GLY A 76 -7.15 2.69 10.39
N THR A 77 -7.58 3.83 10.90
CA THR A 77 -8.49 3.95 12.03
C THR A 77 -9.76 4.70 11.63
N ARG A 78 -10.86 4.41 12.32
CA ARG A 78 -12.10 5.18 12.21
C ARG A 78 -12.63 5.56 13.58
N GLY A 79 -12.93 6.85 13.74
CA GLY A 79 -13.56 7.38 14.94
C GLY A 79 -13.56 8.90 14.97
N ARG A 80 -14.16 9.48 16.00
CA ARG A 80 -13.99 10.91 16.29
C ARG A 80 -12.55 11.10 16.78
N ALA A 81 -11.83 12.05 16.18
CA ALA A 81 -10.40 12.22 16.48
C ALA A 81 -10.10 12.48 17.97
N ALA A 82 -11.03 13.08 18.71
CA ALA A 82 -10.90 13.31 20.16
C ALA A 82 -11.01 12.02 20.99
N ASP A 83 -11.60 10.96 20.43
CA ASP A 83 -11.89 9.70 21.12
C ASP A 83 -10.94 8.57 20.69
N LEU A 84 -10.10 8.82 19.67
CA LEU A 84 -9.14 7.84 19.15
C LEU A 84 -7.88 7.76 20.03
N ASP A 85 -7.33 6.56 20.17
CA ASP A 85 -6.06 6.36 20.87
C ASP A 85 -4.91 7.04 20.10
N ALA A 86 -4.27 8.02 20.73
CA ALA A 86 -3.18 8.78 20.11
C ALA A 86 -1.97 7.92 19.76
N GLY A 87 -1.73 6.83 20.52
CA GLY A 87 -0.68 5.86 20.22
C GLY A 87 -0.93 5.14 18.90
N ARG A 88 -2.16 4.66 18.69
CA ARG A 88 -2.61 4.00 17.46
C ARG A 88 -2.58 4.93 16.25
N GLU A 89 -3.01 6.19 16.41
CA GLU A 89 -2.91 7.20 15.34
C GLU A 89 -1.44 7.45 14.95
N ARG A 90 -0.54 7.53 15.94
CA ARG A 90 0.90 7.68 15.68
C ARG A 90 1.48 6.46 14.97
N ALA A 91 1.13 5.26 15.42
CA ALA A 91 1.54 4.01 14.78
C ALA A 91 1.09 3.94 13.32
N GLU A 92 -0.11 4.44 13.01
CA GLU A 92 -0.61 4.52 11.63
C GLU A 92 0.29 5.39 10.75
N VAL A 93 0.72 6.55 11.25
CA VAL A 93 1.67 7.42 10.53
C VAL A 93 3.04 6.74 10.40
N GLN A 94 3.54 6.11 11.46
CA GLN A 94 4.82 5.40 11.40
C GLN A 94 4.82 4.32 10.31
N LEU A 95 3.75 3.52 10.24
CA LEU A 95 3.67 2.45 9.25
C LEU A 95 3.35 2.96 7.84
N ASN A 96 2.30 3.75 7.69
CA ASN A 96 1.80 4.14 6.36
C ASN A 96 2.72 5.14 5.65
N VAL A 97 3.47 5.96 6.40
CA VAL A 97 4.29 7.06 5.87
C VAL A 97 5.76 6.78 6.09
N VAL A 98 6.20 6.72 7.36
CA VAL A 98 7.63 6.69 7.68
C VAL A 98 8.28 5.42 7.15
N ALA A 99 7.69 4.25 7.41
CA ALA A 99 8.21 2.99 6.88
C ALA A 99 8.24 2.96 5.36
N LEU A 100 7.13 3.30 4.71
CA LEU A 100 7.06 3.32 3.25
C LEU A 100 8.12 4.25 2.63
N GLN A 101 8.30 5.44 3.19
CA GLN A 101 9.27 6.41 2.70
C GLN A 101 10.71 5.90 2.89
N GLU A 102 11.07 5.46 4.09
CA GLU A 102 12.41 4.96 4.40
C GLU A 102 12.78 3.77 3.49
N LEU A 103 11.89 2.79 3.35
CA LEU A 103 12.12 1.61 2.50
C LEU A 103 12.22 1.98 1.01
N THR A 104 11.39 2.92 0.55
CA THR A 104 11.47 3.42 -0.83
C THR A 104 12.83 4.07 -1.09
N LEU A 105 13.26 4.97 -0.21
CA LEU A 105 14.54 5.68 -0.35
C LEU A 105 15.74 4.73 -0.23
N ALA A 106 15.64 3.67 0.58
CA ALA A 106 16.68 2.65 0.68
C ALA A 106 16.82 1.81 -0.62
N ALA A 107 15.70 1.50 -1.30
CA ALA A 107 15.70 0.67 -2.51
C ALA A 107 16.08 1.45 -3.78
N LEU A 108 15.71 2.72 -3.88
CA LEU A 108 15.84 3.51 -5.11
C LEU A 108 17.27 3.58 -5.69
N PRO A 109 18.34 3.81 -4.89
CA PRO A 109 19.70 3.89 -5.44
C PRO A 109 20.13 2.62 -6.16
N ALA A 110 19.81 1.45 -5.60
CA ALA A 110 20.15 0.16 -6.19
C ALA A 110 19.34 -0.09 -7.48
N LEU A 111 18.05 0.23 -7.49
CA LEU A 111 17.18 0.13 -8.67
C LEU A 111 17.65 1.07 -9.79
N ALA A 112 17.99 2.32 -9.46
CA ALA A 112 18.48 3.31 -10.41
C ALA A 112 19.81 2.88 -11.03
N LYS A 113 20.73 2.32 -10.23
CA LYS A 113 21.99 1.75 -10.72
C LYS A 113 21.77 0.57 -11.66
N ALA A 114 20.78 -0.28 -11.36
CA ALA A 114 20.44 -1.42 -12.20
C ALA A 114 19.76 -1.02 -13.52
N GLY A 115 19.11 0.14 -13.57
CA GLY A 115 18.42 0.65 -14.76
C GLY A 115 17.13 -0.10 -15.11
N ASP A 116 16.65 -0.96 -14.20
CA ASP A 116 15.42 -1.74 -14.36
C ASP A 116 14.84 -2.09 -12.98
N GLY A 117 13.60 -2.56 -12.96
CA GLY A 117 12.83 -2.86 -11.75
C GLY A 117 11.90 -1.72 -11.35
N GLY A 118 11.58 -1.65 -10.07
CA GLY A 118 10.81 -0.52 -9.55
C GLY A 118 10.17 -0.68 -8.18
N VAL A 119 9.29 0.28 -7.87
CA VAL A 119 8.58 0.39 -6.60
C VAL A 119 7.08 0.52 -6.85
N ILE A 120 6.29 -0.26 -6.12
CA ILE A 120 4.84 -0.13 -6.04
C ILE A 120 4.49 0.29 -4.62
N ASN A 121 3.97 1.51 -4.47
CA ASN A 121 3.50 2.02 -3.20
C ASN A 121 1.97 1.91 -3.14
N VAL A 122 1.44 1.23 -2.12
CA VAL A 122 0.00 1.02 -1.97
C VAL A 122 -0.63 2.21 -1.24
N ALA A 123 -1.12 3.16 -2.04
CA ALA A 123 -1.95 4.26 -1.63
C ALA A 123 -3.42 3.78 -1.43
N SER A 124 -4.39 4.60 -1.81
CA SER A 124 -5.82 4.29 -1.73
C SER A 124 -6.62 5.30 -2.56
N THR A 125 -7.84 4.94 -2.96
CA THR A 125 -8.84 5.94 -3.40
C THR A 125 -9.13 6.99 -2.32
N ALA A 126 -8.84 6.69 -1.04
CA ALA A 126 -8.85 7.65 0.07
C ALA A 126 -7.90 8.83 -0.12
N ALA A 127 -6.82 8.67 -0.89
CA ALA A 127 -5.80 9.69 -1.10
C ALA A 127 -6.32 10.94 -1.83
N PHE A 128 -7.47 10.83 -2.51
CA PHE A 128 -7.97 11.87 -3.42
C PHE A 128 -8.95 12.84 -2.76
N GLN A 129 -9.30 12.64 -1.48
CA GLN A 129 -10.19 13.54 -0.75
C GLN A 129 -9.95 13.49 0.78
N PRO A 130 -10.30 14.55 1.52
CA PRO A 130 -10.38 14.48 2.97
C PRO A 130 -11.38 13.42 3.43
N LEU A 131 -11.01 12.63 4.42
CA LEU A 131 -11.87 11.62 5.04
C LEU A 131 -12.12 11.95 6.51
N PRO A 132 -13.17 12.73 6.84
CA PRO A 132 -13.57 12.90 8.23
C PRO A 132 -13.83 11.55 8.89
N TYR A 133 -13.50 11.46 10.18
CA TYR A 133 -13.49 10.23 10.97
C TYR A 133 -12.42 9.19 10.61
N MET A 134 -11.70 9.36 9.49
CA MET A 134 -10.51 8.58 9.12
C MET A 134 -9.40 9.54 8.67
N ALA A 135 -9.21 10.61 9.43
CA ALA A 135 -8.43 11.77 9.00
C ALA A 135 -6.95 11.40 8.77
N THR A 136 -6.36 10.65 9.72
CA THR A 136 -5.00 10.13 9.64
C THR A 136 -4.84 9.22 8.43
N TYR A 137 -5.77 8.29 8.20
CA TYR A 137 -5.72 7.39 7.05
C TYR A 137 -5.78 8.12 5.71
N GLY A 138 -6.73 9.03 5.54
CA GLY A 138 -6.82 9.84 4.32
C GLY A 138 -5.55 10.65 4.07
N ALA A 139 -5.00 11.27 5.12
CA ALA A 139 -3.78 12.08 5.03
C ALA A 139 -2.54 11.24 4.70
N THR A 140 -2.36 10.08 5.35
CA THR A 140 -1.24 9.19 5.07
C THR A 140 -1.30 8.64 3.64
N LYS A 141 -2.47 8.26 3.14
CA LYS A 141 -2.61 7.80 1.74
C LYS A 141 -2.44 8.92 0.72
N ALA A 142 -2.81 10.17 1.04
CA ALA A 142 -2.49 11.34 0.23
C ALA A 142 -0.97 11.60 0.15
N PHE A 143 -0.25 11.47 1.28
CA PHE A 143 1.22 11.51 1.27
C PHE A 143 1.79 10.46 0.34
N VAL A 144 1.36 9.20 0.48
CA VAL A 144 1.87 8.09 -0.34
C VAL A 144 1.63 8.35 -1.83
N LEU A 145 0.44 8.81 -2.21
CA LEU A 145 0.13 9.15 -3.60
C LEU A 145 1.10 10.20 -4.15
N HIS A 146 1.19 11.37 -3.49
CA HIS A 146 2.00 12.48 -4.00
C HIS A 146 3.50 12.23 -3.94
N PHE A 147 3.99 11.58 -2.89
CA PHE A 147 5.39 11.15 -2.79
C PHE A 147 5.76 10.22 -3.95
N THR A 148 4.88 9.27 -4.27
CA THR A 148 5.12 8.30 -5.32
C THR A 148 5.03 8.91 -6.72
N GLU A 149 4.08 9.83 -6.95
CA GLU A 149 4.00 10.59 -8.21
C GLU A 149 5.25 11.43 -8.45
N GLY A 150 5.76 12.13 -7.42
CA GLY A 150 7.00 12.90 -7.52
C GLY A 150 8.19 12.02 -7.91
N LEU A 151 8.38 10.91 -7.20
CA LEU A 151 9.43 9.94 -7.51
C LEU A 151 9.30 9.31 -8.90
N ALA A 152 8.07 9.08 -9.39
CA ALA A 152 7.86 8.55 -10.73
C ALA A 152 8.38 9.50 -11.82
N GLU A 153 8.22 10.81 -11.62
CA GLU A 153 8.78 11.81 -12.53
C GLU A 153 10.31 11.93 -12.38
N GLU A 154 10.83 11.91 -11.15
CA GLU A 154 12.28 11.93 -10.91
C GLU A 154 13.00 10.72 -11.55
N MET A 155 12.34 9.55 -11.59
CA MET A 155 12.88 8.33 -12.19
C MET A 155 12.67 8.25 -13.71
N ARG A 156 12.08 9.28 -14.34
CA ARG A 156 11.87 9.28 -15.78
C ARG A 156 13.21 9.19 -16.53
N GLY A 157 13.34 8.19 -17.38
CA GLY A 157 14.55 7.94 -18.18
C GLY A 157 15.61 7.05 -17.51
N THR A 158 15.46 6.70 -16.23
CA THR A 158 16.39 5.77 -15.55
C THR A 158 16.08 4.30 -15.84
N GLY A 159 14.91 4.00 -16.41
CA GLY A 159 14.41 2.65 -16.64
C GLY A 159 13.61 2.08 -15.46
N VAL A 160 13.81 2.62 -14.26
CA VAL A 160 13.06 2.29 -13.03
C VAL A 160 11.60 2.72 -13.16
N ARG A 161 10.68 1.90 -12.64
CA ARG A 161 9.25 2.22 -12.54
C ARG A 161 8.89 2.58 -11.11
N VAL A 162 8.11 3.63 -10.93
CA VAL A 162 7.53 3.96 -9.62
C VAL A 162 6.04 4.17 -9.83
N MET A 163 5.21 3.47 -9.06
CA MET A 163 3.75 3.49 -9.24
C MET A 163 3.01 3.57 -7.91
N ALA A 164 2.06 4.50 -7.84
CA ALA A 164 1.04 4.56 -6.79
C ALA A 164 -0.13 3.64 -7.14
N LEU A 165 -0.29 2.54 -6.42
CA LEU A 165 -1.48 1.70 -6.50
C LEU A 165 -2.57 2.30 -5.61
N CYS A 166 -3.69 2.70 -6.19
CA CYS A 166 -4.81 3.37 -5.52
C CYS A 166 -6.06 2.47 -5.52
N PRO A 167 -6.12 1.46 -4.65
CA PRO A 167 -7.26 0.57 -4.60
C PRO A 167 -8.50 1.25 -4.00
N GLY A 168 -9.68 0.85 -4.48
CA GLY A 168 -10.92 1.04 -3.75
C GLY A 168 -11.15 -0.07 -2.71
N PRO A 169 -12.39 -0.23 -2.21
CA PRO A 169 -12.76 -1.36 -1.36
C PRO A 169 -12.25 -2.67 -1.94
N THR A 170 -11.46 -3.39 -1.14
CA THR A 170 -10.82 -4.65 -1.52
C THR A 170 -11.04 -5.66 -0.40
N GLN A 171 -11.30 -6.92 -0.76
CA GLN A 171 -11.51 -8.01 0.19
C GLN A 171 -10.20 -8.33 0.93
N SER A 172 -10.08 -7.87 2.18
CA SER A 172 -8.97 -8.10 3.10
C SER A 172 -9.40 -7.84 4.55
N GLU A 173 -8.53 -8.11 5.54
CA GLU A 173 -8.81 -7.77 6.94
C GLU A 173 -8.86 -6.26 7.22
N PHE A 174 -8.60 -5.40 6.23
CA PHE A 174 -8.60 -3.94 6.40
C PHE A 174 -9.93 -3.42 6.95
N GLY A 175 -11.07 -3.97 6.49
CA GLY A 175 -12.39 -3.53 6.94
C GLY A 175 -12.60 -3.67 8.45
N GLU A 176 -12.09 -4.78 9.00
CA GLU A 176 -12.14 -5.09 10.42
C GLU A 176 -11.16 -4.21 11.20
N VAL A 177 -9.89 -4.18 10.78
CA VAL A 177 -8.84 -3.41 11.44
C VAL A 177 -9.16 -1.92 11.48
N ALA A 178 -9.74 -1.37 10.41
CA ALA A 178 -10.06 0.05 10.31
C ALA A 178 -11.47 0.41 10.82
N GLY A 179 -12.26 -0.54 11.31
CA GLY A 179 -13.62 -0.26 11.82
C GLY A 179 -14.59 0.23 10.73
N VAL A 180 -14.44 -0.24 9.49
CA VAL A 180 -15.24 0.16 8.31
C VAL A 180 -16.00 -1.00 7.68
N ASN A 181 -16.34 -2.03 8.46
CA ASN A 181 -17.08 -3.20 7.99
C ASN A 181 -18.45 -2.84 7.37
N ASP A 182 -19.16 -1.86 7.92
CA ASP A 182 -20.41 -1.30 7.38
C ASP A 182 -20.22 -0.73 5.95
N TYR A 183 -19.15 0.04 5.75
CA TYR A 183 -18.78 0.58 4.45
C TYR A 183 -18.38 -0.54 3.46
N MET A 184 -17.61 -1.52 3.92
CA MET A 184 -17.24 -2.68 3.10
C MET A 184 -18.46 -3.50 2.68
N GLN A 185 -19.45 -3.69 3.55
CA GLN A 185 -20.72 -4.35 3.23
C GLN A 185 -21.54 -3.55 2.22
N MET A 186 -21.64 -2.22 2.38
CA MET A 186 -22.30 -1.33 1.42
C MET A 186 -21.69 -1.47 0.02
N MET A 187 -20.37 -1.65 -0.05
CA MET A 187 -19.62 -1.83 -1.30
C MET A 187 -19.55 -3.31 -1.76
N ARG A 188 -20.39 -4.19 -1.18
CA ARG A 188 -20.48 -5.64 -1.47
C ARG A 188 -19.12 -6.36 -1.39
N GLY A 189 -18.33 -6.01 -0.40
CA GLY A 189 -16.97 -6.53 -0.18
C GLY A 189 -15.92 -5.97 -1.14
N GLY A 190 -16.31 -5.22 -2.17
CA GLY A 190 -15.39 -4.64 -3.13
C GLY A 190 -14.73 -5.66 -4.06
N MET A 191 -13.55 -5.31 -4.58
CA MET A 191 -12.77 -6.13 -5.51
C MET A 191 -12.00 -7.23 -4.75
N SER A 192 -11.79 -8.40 -5.36
CA SER A 192 -10.87 -9.40 -4.80
C SER A 192 -9.40 -8.91 -4.86
N ALA A 193 -8.60 -9.29 -3.87
CA ALA A 193 -7.17 -8.98 -3.85
C ALA A 193 -6.43 -9.50 -5.10
N ALA A 194 -6.76 -10.70 -5.58
CA ALA A 194 -6.17 -11.27 -6.80
C ALA A 194 -6.45 -10.40 -8.05
N LYS A 195 -7.68 -9.87 -8.19
CA LYS A 195 -8.01 -8.97 -9.30
C LYS A 195 -7.30 -7.63 -9.16
N CYS A 196 -7.19 -7.10 -7.94
CA CYS A 196 -6.43 -5.88 -7.65
C CYS A 196 -4.96 -6.03 -8.07
N VAL A 197 -4.30 -7.12 -7.66
CA VAL A 197 -2.92 -7.44 -8.02
C VAL A 197 -2.75 -7.58 -9.53
N ASN A 198 -3.65 -8.29 -10.22
CA ASN A 198 -3.57 -8.42 -11.68
C ASN A 198 -3.67 -7.07 -12.40
N ILE A 199 -4.54 -6.16 -11.94
CA ILE A 199 -4.63 -4.80 -12.50
C ILE A 199 -3.35 -4.01 -12.20
N ALA A 200 -2.84 -4.10 -10.97
CA ALA A 200 -1.63 -3.42 -10.53
C ALA A 200 -0.41 -3.83 -11.38
N LEU A 201 -0.17 -5.13 -11.53
CA LEU A 201 0.97 -5.63 -12.31
C LEU A 201 0.87 -5.24 -13.79
N ASN A 202 -0.33 -5.31 -14.39
CA ASN A 202 -0.53 -4.86 -15.77
C ASN A 202 -0.26 -3.35 -15.94
N ALA A 203 -0.67 -2.51 -14.97
CA ALA A 203 -0.41 -1.07 -15.00
C ALA A 203 1.08 -0.76 -14.78
N PHE A 204 1.73 -1.51 -13.89
CA PHE A 204 3.15 -1.40 -13.61
C PHE A 204 4.01 -1.76 -14.83
N ASP A 205 3.68 -2.85 -15.53
CA ASP A 205 4.32 -3.24 -16.79
C ASP A 205 4.14 -2.19 -17.90
N ARG A 206 3.03 -1.44 -17.86
CA ARG A 206 2.74 -0.31 -18.76
C ARG A 206 3.34 1.02 -18.30
N ARG A 207 4.15 1.04 -17.23
CA ARG A 207 4.79 2.24 -16.67
C ARG A 207 3.81 3.34 -16.24
N HIS A 208 2.62 2.96 -15.78
CA HIS A 208 1.70 3.95 -15.20
C HIS A 208 2.25 4.44 -13.86
N ALA A 209 2.31 5.76 -13.65
CA ALA A 209 2.66 6.35 -12.36
C ALA A 209 1.52 6.21 -11.33
N ILE A 210 0.26 6.17 -11.80
CA ILE A 210 -0.93 6.02 -10.94
C ILE A 210 -1.82 4.91 -11.48
N CYS A 211 -2.24 4.00 -10.61
CA CYS A 211 -3.16 2.92 -10.94
C CYS A 211 -4.35 2.92 -9.98
N ILE A 212 -5.49 3.47 -10.41
CA ILE A 212 -6.76 3.35 -9.67
C ILE A 212 -7.48 2.07 -10.13
N THR A 213 -7.77 1.15 -9.21
CA THR A 213 -8.26 -0.18 -9.60
C THR A 213 -9.76 -0.18 -9.92
N GLY A 214 -10.09 -0.17 -11.21
CA GLY A 214 -11.46 -0.28 -11.71
C GLY A 214 -12.15 1.06 -11.96
N LYS A 215 -13.01 1.09 -12.98
CA LYS A 215 -13.68 2.32 -13.45
C LYS A 215 -14.54 3.02 -12.38
N PRO A 216 -15.35 2.31 -11.56
CA PRO A 216 -16.12 2.96 -10.50
C PRO A 216 -15.23 3.67 -9.47
N ASN A 217 -14.11 3.04 -9.10
CA ASN A 217 -13.14 3.62 -8.18
C ASN A 217 -12.44 4.83 -8.79
N ALA A 218 -12.13 4.81 -10.09
CA ALA A 218 -11.58 5.96 -10.79
C ALA A 218 -12.55 7.15 -10.80
N LEU A 219 -13.84 6.91 -11.04
CA LEU A 219 -14.86 7.96 -10.97
C LEU A 219 -14.97 8.56 -9.56
N LEU A 220 -14.97 7.70 -8.53
CA LEU A 220 -15.02 8.13 -7.13
C LEU A 220 -13.79 8.96 -6.73
N ALA A 221 -12.59 8.52 -7.13
CA ALA A 221 -11.33 9.19 -6.78
C ALA A 221 -11.14 10.51 -7.54
N LEU A 222 -11.55 10.58 -8.81
CA LEU A 222 -11.34 11.79 -9.63
C LEU A 222 -12.49 12.79 -9.52
N GLY A 223 -13.68 12.35 -9.14
CA GLY A 223 -14.87 13.19 -8.96
C GLY A 223 -14.69 14.40 -8.03
N PRO A 224 -14.05 14.26 -6.85
CA PRO A 224 -13.80 15.36 -5.93
C PRO A 224 -13.11 16.59 -6.53
N ARG A 225 -12.39 16.45 -7.66
CA ARG A 225 -11.74 17.56 -8.38
C ARG A 225 -12.73 18.59 -8.93
N PHE A 226 -14.00 18.19 -9.12
CA PHE A 226 -15.05 19.03 -9.69
C PHE A 226 -16.04 19.56 -8.65
N ALA A 227 -15.86 19.20 -7.37
CA ALA A 227 -16.74 19.61 -6.29
C ALA A 227 -16.01 20.61 -5.36
N PRO A 228 -16.72 21.59 -4.78
CA PRO A 228 -16.15 22.43 -3.73
C PRO A 228 -15.65 21.57 -2.58
N ARG A 229 -14.45 21.87 -2.05
CA ARG A 229 -13.85 21.09 -0.93
C ARG A 229 -14.78 20.97 0.28
N ALA A 230 -15.62 21.98 0.52
CA ALA A 230 -16.62 21.97 1.58
C ALA A 230 -17.74 20.95 1.37
N LEU A 231 -18.13 20.69 0.11
CA LEU A 231 -19.11 19.66 -0.22
C LEU A 231 -18.48 18.28 -0.10
N THR A 232 -17.28 18.09 -0.68
CA THR A 232 -16.53 16.83 -0.61
C THR A 232 -16.36 16.36 0.83
N ARG A 233 -15.89 17.23 1.74
CA ARG A 233 -15.72 16.88 3.15
C ARG A 233 -17.04 16.53 3.84
N ARG A 234 -18.17 17.16 3.48
CA ARG A 234 -19.48 16.85 4.07
C ARG A 234 -19.99 15.48 3.62
N ILE A 235 -19.86 15.17 2.33
CA ILE A 235 -20.26 13.88 1.77
C ILE A 235 -19.41 12.75 2.37
N SER A 236 -18.07 12.89 2.35
CA SER A 236 -17.17 11.90 2.97
C SER A 236 -17.46 11.74 4.47
N GLY A 237 -17.72 12.83 5.19
CA GLY A 237 -18.09 12.77 6.60
C GLY A 237 -19.39 12.01 6.84
N ALA A 238 -20.40 12.16 5.99
CA ALA A 238 -21.65 11.40 6.11
C ALA A 238 -21.46 9.90 5.86
N ILE A 239 -20.54 9.53 4.95
CA ILE A 239 -20.21 8.13 4.63
C ILE A 239 -19.48 7.46 5.80
N PHE A 240 -18.47 8.13 6.37
CA PHE A 240 -17.60 7.57 7.40
C PHE A 240 -18.02 7.91 8.83
N TYR A 241 -19.17 8.56 9.02
CA TYR A 241 -19.69 8.86 10.35
C TYR A 241 -19.77 7.56 11.19
N PRO A 242 -19.15 7.49 12.38
CA PRO A 242 -19.23 6.31 13.23
C PRO A 242 -20.65 6.21 13.79
N ARG A 243 -21.45 5.28 13.25
CA ARG A 243 -22.86 5.11 13.64
C ARG A 243 -23.05 4.34 14.95
N ASN A 244 -22.00 3.67 15.43
CA ASN A 244 -22.00 2.90 16.66
C ASN A 244 -20.89 3.45 17.55
N GLY A 245 -21.28 4.32 18.49
CA GLY A 245 -20.55 4.80 19.65
C GLY A 245 -21.56 5.07 20.73
#